data_AF-B5X3A6-F1
#
_entry.id   AF-B5X3A6-F1
#
_cell.length_a   1.000
_cell.length_b   1.000
_cell.length_c   1.000
_cell.angle_alpha   90.00
_cell.angle_beta   90.00
_cell.angle_gamma   90.00
#
_symmetry.space_group_name_H-M   'P 1'
#
loop_
_entity.id
_entity.type
_entity.pdbx_description
1 polymer ?
#
loop_
_entity_poly.entity_id
_entity_poly.type
_entity_poly.pdbx_seq_one_letter_code
_entity_poly.pdbx_strand_id
1 'polypeptide(L)'
;MAAAVEMDGSIMEGGGQILRVTAALSCINGASIRIHKIRAGRSTPGLRPQHLSGLELVRDICCGNLEGGTVGSTEVTLIPGKIKAGKHTADPQTAGSVGLLLQVSLPCALYADGPSELCLKGGTNADMAPQIDYTIKVFKPIVEKFGVHFDCDLRMRLVSLPVLESCW
;
A
#
# COMPACT_ATOMS: atom_id res chain seq x y z
N MET A 1 3.43 23.43 12.08
CA MET A 1 3.39 21.99 11.78
C MET A 1 4.68 21.36 12.30
N ALA A 2 4.61 20.14 12.83
CA ALA A 2 5.82 19.38 13.16
C ALA A 2 6.62 19.09 11.87
N ALA A 3 7.95 19.09 11.96
CA ALA A 3 8.80 18.72 10.83
C ALA A 3 8.53 17.27 10.41
N ALA A 4 8.58 16.99 9.10
CA ALA A 4 8.41 15.64 8.60
C ALA A 4 9.57 14.74 9.05
N VAL A 5 9.25 13.48 9.36
CA VAL A 5 10.27 12.48 9.70
C VAL A 5 10.93 11.99 8.41
N GLU A 6 12.25 12.16 8.31
CA GLU A 6 13.04 11.71 7.17
C GLU A 6 13.27 10.19 7.23
N MET A 7 13.08 9.53 6.08
CA MET A 7 13.18 8.09 5.91
C MET A 7 14.07 7.76 4.71
N ASP A 8 15.14 7.00 4.93
CA ASP A 8 15.98 6.52 3.83
C ASP A 8 15.42 5.20 3.24
N GLY A 9 14.81 5.32 2.06
CA GLY A 9 14.21 4.22 1.30
C GLY A 9 15.19 3.20 0.69
N SER A 10 16.50 3.41 0.85
CA SER A 10 17.56 2.47 0.41
C SER A 10 17.97 1.47 1.50
N ILE A 11 17.56 1.69 2.75
CA ILE A 11 17.93 0.83 3.89
C ILE A 11 17.37 -0.59 3.74
N MET A 12 18.12 -1.57 4.25
CA MET A 12 17.81 -3.01 4.22
C MET A 12 17.57 -3.52 2.79
N GLU A 13 16.41 -4.10 2.49
CA GLU A 13 16.11 -4.68 1.18
C GLU A 13 15.95 -3.63 0.06
N GLY A 14 15.89 -2.34 0.42
CA GLY A 14 15.68 -1.23 -0.52
C GLY A 14 14.44 -1.46 -1.42
N GLY A 15 13.42 -2.12 -0.87
CA GLY A 15 12.23 -2.60 -1.59
C GLY A 15 11.01 -1.72 -1.32
N GLY A 16 9.83 -2.23 -1.71
CA GLY A 16 8.56 -1.54 -1.44
C GLY A 16 8.07 -1.65 0.02
N GLN A 17 8.67 -2.51 0.85
CA GLN A 17 8.19 -2.77 2.21
C GLN A 17 8.34 -1.54 3.11
N ILE A 18 9.46 -0.82 3.02
CA ILE A 18 9.68 0.41 3.80
C ILE A 18 8.61 1.45 3.47
N LEU A 19 8.25 1.62 2.19
CA LEU A 19 7.19 2.55 1.77
C LEU A 19 5.86 2.18 2.42
N ARG A 20 5.46 0.91 2.36
CA ARG A 20 4.17 0.45 2.88
C ARG A 20 4.07 0.63 4.39
N VAL A 21 5.09 0.21 5.12
CA VAL A 21 5.09 0.26 6.59
C VAL A 21 5.16 1.71 7.07
N THR A 22 6.05 2.52 6.50
CA THR A 22 6.20 3.93 6.91
C THR A 22 4.94 4.74 6.60
N ALA A 23 4.33 4.56 5.43
CA ALA A 23 3.09 5.24 5.07
C ALA A 23 1.93 4.86 6.01
N ALA A 24 1.77 3.57 6.31
CA ALA A 24 0.72 3.11 7.24
C ALA A 24 0.94 3.68 8.65
N LEU A 25 2.17 3.67 9.16
CA LEU A 25 2.49 4.25 10.48
C LEU A 25 2.33 5.77 10.50
N SER A 26 2.72 6.47 9.44
CA SER A 26 2.48 7.91 9.28
C SER A 26 0.99 8.24 9.37
N CYS A 27 0.16 7.49 8.64
CA CYS A 27 -1.29 7.61 8.67
C CYS A 27 -1.86 7.42 10.08
N ILE A 28 -1.48 6.34 10.78
CA ILE A 28 -1.97 6.01 12.12
C ILE A 28 -1.52 7.04 13.16
N ASN A 29 -0.27 7.50 13.08
CA ASN A 29 0.28 8.43 14.06
C ASN A 29 -0.01 9.90 13.77
N GLY A 30 -0.55 10.23 12.58
CA GLY A 30 -0.74 11.62 12.14
C GLY A 30 0.56 12.39 11.96
N ALA A 31 1.69 11.70 11.74
CA ALA A 31 3.01 12.30 11.62
C ALA A 31 3.45 12.35 10.15
N SER A 32 3.78 13.53 9.63
CA SER A 32 4.30 13.67 8.27
C SER A 32 5.63 12.92 8.09
N ILE A 33 5.81 12.29 6.94
CA ILE A 33 7.05 11.59 6.58
C ILE A 33 7.54 12.05 5.21
N ARG A 34 8.87 12.03 5.04
CA ARG A 34 9.54 12.24 3.76
C ARG A 34 10.45 11.05 3.50
N ILE A 35 10.20 10.33 2.42
CA ILE A 35 10.97 9.14 2.05
C ILE A 35 11.81 9.47 0.83
N HIS A 36 13.13 9.39 0.96
CA HIS A 36 14.08 9.62 -0.13
C HIS A 36 14.81 8.33 -0.53
N LYS A 37 15.49 8.32 -1.69
CA LYS A 37 16.21 7.15 -2.25
C LYS A 37 15.31 5.92 -2.41
N ILE A 38 14.06 6.12 -2.82
CA ILE A 38 13.09 5.04 -2.99
C ILE A 38 13.60 4.02 -4.00
N ARG A 39 13.76 2.76 -3.55
CA ARG A 39 14.21 1.63 -4.37
C ARG A 39 15.55 1.87 -5.08
N ALA A 40 16.45 2.66 -4.49
CA ALA A 40 17.73 3.05 -5.11
C ALA A 40 18.62 1.87 -5.51
N GLY A 41 18.58 0.75 -4.78
CA GLY A 41 19.37 -0.46 -5.07
C GLY A 41 18.73 -1.43 -6.07
N ARG A 42 17.59 -1.11 -6.67
CA ARG A 42 16.91 -1.98 -7.65
C ARG A 42 17.31 -1.62 -9.07
N SER A 43 17.21 -2.58 -9.99
CA SER A 43 17.47 -2.37 -11.44
C SER A 43 16.66 -1.22 -12.04
N THR A 44 15.51 -0.94 -11.44
CA THR A 44 14.58 0.12 -11.83
C THR A 44 14.18 0.88 -10.57
N PRO A 45 14.88 1.98 -10.22
CA PRO A 45 14.59 2.75 -9.01
C PRO A 45 13.23 3.46 -9.02
N GLY A 46 12.88 4.03 -7.86
CA GLY A 46 11.68 4.84 -7.69
C GLY A 46 10.37 4.07 -7.56
N LEU A 47 9.26 4.81 -7.47
CA LEU A 47 7.92 4.25 -7.35
C LEU A 47 7.54 3.42 -8.59
N ARG A 48 6.81 2.34 -8.33
CA ARG A 48 6.11 1.55 -9.37
C ARG A 48 4.61 1.82 -9.25
N PRO A 49 3.78 1.50 -10.26
CA PRO A 49 2.34 1.76 -10.20
C PRO A 49 1.67 1.25 -8.91
N GLN A 50 2.03 0.05 -8.45
CA GLN A 50 1.55 -0.48 -7.16
C GLN A 50 1.97 0.37 -5.96
N HIS A 51 3.22 0.86 -5.91
CA HIS A 51 3.70 1.69 -4.81
C HIS A 51 2.93 3.01 -4.77
N LEU A 52 2.79 3.66 -5.93
CA LEU A 52 2.06 4.91 -6.06
C LEU A 52 0.60 4.72 -5.63
N SER A 53 -0.10 3.74 -6.20
CA SER A 53 -1.49 3.45 -5.87
C SER A 53 -1.70 3.13 -4.39
N GLY A 54 -0.75 2.43 -3.75
CA GLY A 54 -0.77 2.20 -2.31
C GLY A 54 -0.62 3.48 -1.48
N LEU A 55 0.28 4.39 -1.87
CA LEU A 55 0.46 5.69 -1.20
C LEU A 55 -0.75 6.62 -1.40
N GLU A 56 -1.32 6.64 -2.60
CA GLU A 56 -2.55 7.38 -2.90
C GLU A 56 -3.73 6.84 -2.09
N LEU A 57 -3.84 5.51 -1.96
CA LEU A 57 -4.86 4.90 -1.11
C LEU A 57 -4.73 5.35 0.36
N VAL A 58 -3.51 5.37 0.90
CA VAL A 58 -3.27 5.88 2.26
C VAL A 58 -3.64 7.35 2.39
N ARG A 59 -3.22 8.19 1.42
CA ARG A 59 -3.60 9.61 1.35
C ARG A 59 -5.12 9.76 1.41
N ASP A 60 -5.85 8.95 0.64
CA ASP A 60 -7.30 9.03 0.55
C ASP A 60 -7.99 8.59 1.86
N ILE A 61 -7.50 7.52 2.50
CA ILE A 61 -7.98 7.04 3.80
C ILE A 61 -7.84 8.11 4.88
N CYS A 62 -6.71 8.84 4.91
CA CYS A 62 -6.47 9.89 5.90
C CYS A 62 -6.86 11.30 5.46
N CYS A 63 -7.48 11.48 4.28
CA CYS A 63 -7.73 12.80 3.69
C CYS A 63 -6.47 13.71 3.73
N GLY A 64 -5.31 13.12 3.49
CA GLY A 64 -4.01 13.78 3.57
C GLY A 64 -3.55 14.37 2.24
N ASN A 65 -2.28 14.78 2.19
CA ASN A 65 -1.60 15.20 0.98
C ASN A 65 -0.43 14.27 0.65
N LEU A 66 -0.16 14.06 -0.64
CA LEU A 66 0.98 13.29 -1.14
C LEU A 66 1.73 14.12 -2.18
N GLU A 67 2.98 14.45 -1.88
CA GLU A 67 3.85 15.23 -2.76
C GLU A 67 4.90 14.30 -3.39
N GLY A 68 5.28 14.57 -4.64
CA GLY A 68 6.24 13.73 -5.39
C GLY A 68 5.67 12.37 -5.80
N GLY A 69 4.37 12.14 -5.64
CA GLY A 69 3.68 10.90 -5.97
C GLY A 69 3.51 10.69 -7.48
N THR A 70 4.58 10.30 -8.17
CA THR A 70 4.54 9.91 -9.59
C THR A 70 5.34 8.62 -9.81
N VAL A 71 4.97 7.85 -10.83
CA VAL A 71 5.73 6.64 -11.21
C VAL A 71 7.17 7.03 -11.54
N GLY A 72 8.14 6.29 -11.01
CA GLY A 72 9.57 6.58 -11.14
C GLY A 72 10.12 7.57 -10.12
N SER A 73 9.27 8.24 -9.32
CA SER A 73 9.76 9.16 -8.29
C SER A 73 10.63 8.45 -7.27
N THR A 74 11.78 9.03 -6.95
CA THR A 74 12.73 8.54 -5.95
C THR A 74 12.54 9.19 -4.58
N GLU A 75 11.56 10.08 -4.47
CA GLU A 75 11.26 10.82 -3.25
C GLU A 75 9.77 11.17 -3.13
N VAL A 76 9.19 11.01 -1.94
CA VAL A 76 7.81 11.42 -1.66
C VAL A 76 7.68 12.02 -0.27
N THR A 77 6.71 12.92 -0.11
CA THR A 77 6.27 13.41 1.21
C THR A 77 4.81 13.05 1.41
N LEU A 78 4.50 12.31 2.49
CA LEU A 78 3.13 12.04 2.93
C LEU A 78 2.83 12.93 4.13
N ILE A 79 1.76 13.71 4.02
CA ILE A 79 1.24 14.58 5.08
C ILE A 79 -0.13 14.03 5.46
N PRO A 80 -0.23 13.18 6.50
CA PRO A 80 -1.48 12.54 6.86
C PRO A 80 -2.47 13.55 7.46
N GLY A 81 -3.75 13.39 7.12
CA GLY A 81 -4.86 14.06 7.81
C GLY A 81 -5.50 13.14 8.85
N LYS A 82 -6.79 13.36 9.14
CA LYS A 82 -7.57 12.47 10.01
C LYS A 82 -8.06 11.27 9.21
N ILE A 83 -7.79 10.06 9.71
CA ILE A 83 -8.35 8.80 9.19
C ILE A 83 -9.88 8.89 9.20
N LYS A 84 -10.51 8.51 8.08
CA LYS A 84 -11.95 8.43 7.93
C LYS A 84 -12.38 7.03 7.51
N ALA A 85 -13.48 6.59 8.08
CA ALA A 85 -14.21 5.44 7.56
C ALA A 85 -14.80 5.75 6.17
N GLY A 86 -15.02 4.72 5.36
CA GLY A 86 -15.67 4.88 4.07
C GLY A 86 -15.20 3.86 3.03
N LYS A 87 -15.50 4.18 1.77
CA LYS A 87 -15.13 3.35 0.62
C LYS A 87 -13.92 3.94 -0.07
N HIS A 88 -12.88 3.13 -0.24
CA HIS A 88 -11.66 3.52 -0.92
C HIS A 88 -11.31 2.50 -2.00
N THR A 89 -10.77 2.98 -3.13
CA THR A 89 -10.39 2.13 -4.26
C THR A 89 -8.92 2.35 -4.59
N ALA A 90 -8.18 1.27 -4.83
CA ALA A 90 -6.85 1.33 -5.40
C ALA A 90 -6.81 0.51 -6.69
N ASP A 91 -6.38 1.17 -7.76
CA ASP A 91 -6.23 0.58 -9.09
C ASP A 91 -4.88 0.98 -9.67
N PRO A 92 -3.85 0.14 -9.57
CA PRO A 92 -2.54 0.42 -10.13
C PRO A 92 -2.51 0.26 -11.66
N GLN A 93 -3.65 -0.07 -12.31
CA GLN A 93 -3.81 -0.29 -13.76
C GLN A 93 -2.76 -1.24 -14.35
N THR A 94 -2.31 -2.18 -13.54
CA THR A 94 -1.28 -3.17 -13.84
C THR A 94 -1.55 -4.43 -13.02
N ALA A 95 -0.80 -5.51 -13.25
CA ALA A 95 -0.85 -6.71 -12.41
C ALA A 95 -0.20 -6.54 -11.02
N GLY A 96 -0.09 -5.32 -10.49
CA GLY A 96 0.40 -5.06 -9.13
C GLY A 96 -0.40 -5.83 -8.08
N SER A 97 0.28 -6.52 -7.17
CA SER A 97 -0.35 -7.35 -6.13
C SER A 97 -1.37 -6.60 -5.26
N VAL A 98 -2.60 -7.11 -5.22
CA VAL A 98 -3.64 -6.67 -4.28
C VAL A 98 -3.28 -7.00 -2.83
N GLY A 99 -2.49 -8.06 -2.60
CA GLY A 99 -2.01 -8.43 -1.27
C GLY A 99 -1.11 -7.35 -0.66
N LEU A 100 -0.26 -6.72 -1.47
CA LEU A 100 0.59 -5.61 -1.00
C LEU A 100 -0.20 -4.30 -0.84
N LEU A 101 -1.24 -4.07 -1.65
CA LEU A 101 -2.18 -2.97 -1.45
C LEU A 101 -2.96 -3.15 -0.14
N LEU A 102 -3.36 -4.39 0.19
CA LEU A 102 -3.98 -4.70 1.47
C LEU A 102 -3.03 -4.46 2.65
N GLN A 103 -1.75 -4.87 2.52
CA GLN A 103 -0.76 -4.67 3.58
C GLN A 103 -0.57 -3.20 3.98
N VAL A 104 -0.62 -2.28 3.01
CA VAL A 104 -0.44 -0.85 3.29
C VAL A 104 -1.71 -0.17 3.82
N SER A 105 -2.88 -0.67 3.45
CA SER A 105 -4.16 0.00 3.74
C SER A 105 -4.95 -0.59 4.90
N LEU A 106 -4.87 -1.91 5.14
CA LEU A 106 -5.60 -2.56 6.22
C LEU A 106 -5.29 -1.96 7.60
N PRO A 107 -4.02 -1.71 7.98
CA PRO A 107 -3.74 -1.07 9.27
C PRO A 107 -4.40 0.30 9.39
N CYS A 108 -4.40 1.12 8.34
CA CYS A 108 -5.04 2.42 8.33
C CYS A 108 -6.56 2.31 8.54
N ALA A 109 -7.19 1.39 7.81
CA ALA A 109 -8.64 1.17 7.85
C ALA A 109 -9.12 0.70 9.24
N LEU A 110 -8.29 -0.06 9.98
CA LEU A 110 -8.61 -0.52 11.33
C LEU A 110 -8.63 0.59 12.38
N TYR A 111 -7.98 1.73 12.10
CA TYR A 111 -7.96 2.91 12.98
C TYR A 111 -9.00 3.97 12.58
N ALA A 112 -9.87 3.66 11.61
CA ALA A 112 -10.99 4.52 11.24
C ALA A 112 -12.06 4.57 12.33
N ASP A 113 -12.86 5.64 12.36
CA ASP A 113 -13.96 5.86 13.30
C ASP A 113 -15.25 5.08 12.95
N GLY A 114 -15.16 4.09 12.05
CA GLY A 114 -16.27 3.30 11.55
C GLY A 114 -15.84 2.25 10.51
N PRO A 115 -16.81 1.51 9.95
CA PRO A 115 -16.52 0.46 8.97
C PRO A 115 -15.96 1.03 7.67
N SER A 116 -14.94 0.34 7.13
CA SER A 116 -14.29 0.71 5.86
C SER A 116 -14.41 -0.41 4.82
N GLU A 117 -14.57 -0.02 3.56
CA GLU A 117 -14.60 -0.92 2.41
C GLU A 117 -13.43 -0.59 1.48
N LEU A 118 -12.57 -1.58 1.21
CA LEU A 118 -11.41 -1.42 0.34
C LEU A 118 -11.62 -2.22 -0.95
N CYS A 119 -11.73 -1.52 -2.08
CA CYS A 119 -11.76 -2.13 -3.41
C CYS A 119 -10.34 -2.13 -3.99
N LEU A 120 -9.68 -3.29 -3.96
CA LEU A 120 -8.30 -3.43 -4.41
C LEU A 120 -8.25 -4.18 -5.74
N LYS A 121 -7.77 -3.51 -6.79
CA LYS A 121 -7.61 -4.07 -8.13
C LYS A 121 -6.14 -4.35 -8.43
N GLY A 122 -5.90 -5.35 -9.29
CA GLY A 122 -4.57 -5.78 -9.69
C GLY A 122 -4.38 -7.29 -9.59
N GLY A 123 -3.14 -7.74 -9.52
CA GLY A 123 -2.78 -9.16 -9.45
C GLY A 123 -3.22 -9.80 -8.13
N THR A 124 -4.02 -10.84 -8.20
CA THR A 124 -4.41 -11.66 -7.04
C THR A 124 -3.40 -12.75 -6.75
N ASN A 125 -2.63 -13.13 -7.77
CA ASN A 125 -1.58 -14.12 -7.73
C ASN A 125 -0.36 -13.52 -8.43
N ALA A 126 0.44 -12.79 -7.66
CA ALA A 126 1.61 -12.06 -8.15
C ALA A 126 2.91 -12.63 -7.59
N ASP A 127 3.96 -12.68 -8.40
CA ASP A 127 5.28 -13.12 -7.96
C ASP A 127 5.84 -12.21 -6.86
N MET A 128 6.61 -12.80 -5.94
CA MET A 128 7.24 -12.10 -4.81
C MET A 128 6.25 -11.30 -3.94
N ALA A 129 4.98 -11.70 -3.93
CA ALA A 129 3.94 -11.10 -3.11
C ALA A 129 3.01 -12.17 -2.50
N PRO A 130 2.32 -11.85 -1.39
CA PRO A 130 1.30 -12.75 -0.84
C PRO A 130 0.20 -13.01 -1.87
N GLN A 131 -0.09 -14.29 -2.09
CA GLN A 131 -1.22 -14.73 -2.90
C GLN A 131 -2.51 -14.44 -2.14
N ILE A 132 -3.61 -14.13 -2.85
CA ILE A 132 -4.88 -13.82 -2.20
C ILE A 132 -5.39 -14.97 -1.32
N ASP A 133 -5.14 -16.22 -1.72
CA ASP A 133 -5.55 -17.39 -0.95
C ASP A 133 -4.79 -17.50 0.38
N TYR A 134 -3.54 -17.03 0.45
CA TYR A 134 -2.80 -16.94 1.72
C TYR A 134 -3.46 -15.92 2.64
N THR A 135 -3.88 -14.77 2.10
CA THR A 135 -4.58 -13.75 2.88
C THR A 135 -5.86 -14.32 3.50
N ILE A 136 -6.67 -15.01 2.72
CA ILE A 136 -7.97 -15.54 3.16
C ILE A 136 -7.81 -16.74 4.11
N LYS A 137 -6.90 -17.68 3.79
CA LYS A 137 -6.82 -18.96 4.49
C LYS A 137 -5.82 -18.99 5.64
N VAL A 138 -4.86 -18.06 5.67
CA VAL A 138 -3.78 -18.04 6.67
C VAL A 138 -3.77 -16.73 7.45
N PHE A 139 -3.58 -15.59 6.76
CA PHE A 139 -3.43 -14.31 7.45
C PHE A 139 -4.69 -13.92 8.22
N LYS A 140 -5.86 -13.93 7.57
CA LYS A 140 -7.16 -13.57 8.20
C LYS A 140 -7.44 -14.39 9.47
N PRO A 141 -7.43 -15.75 9.44
CA PRO A 141 -7.66 -16.54 10.65
C PRO A 141 -6.67 -16.31 11.79
N ILE A 142 -5.45 -15.83 11.49
CA ILE A 142 -4.46 -15.50 12.51
C ILE A 142 -4.75 -14.13 13.11
N VAL A 143 -4.99 -13.09 12.30
CA VAL A 143 -5.23 -11.74 12.83
C VAL A 143 -6.60 -11.60 13.51
N GLU A 144 -7.58 -12.43 13.17
CA GLU A 144 -8.85 -12.54 13.90
C GLU A 144 -8.64 -12.93 15.37
N LYS A 145 -7.61 -13.72 15.68
CA LYS A 145 -7.25 -14.04 17.08
C LYS A 145 -6.73 -12.84 17.86
N PHE A 146 -6.31 -11.79 17.16
CA PHE A 146 -5.88 -10.51 17.72
C PHE A 146 -6.98 -9.43 17.65
N GLY A 147 -8.22 -9.81 17.33
CA GLY A 147 -9.37 -8.89 17.28
C GLY A 147 -9.51 -8.12 15.97
N VAL A 148 -8.75 -8.47 14.93
CA VAL A 148 -8.87 -7.86 13.60
C VAL A 148 -9.93 -8.63 12.79
N HIS A 149 -11.06 -7.99 12.53
CA HIS A 149 -12.16 -8.57 11.77
C HIS A 149 -12.34 -7.84 10.44
N PHE A 150 -12.28 -8.59 9.34
CA PHE A 150 -12.58 -8.08 8.00
C PHE A 150 -13.06 -9.22 7.11
N ASP A 151 -13.99 -8.94 6.21
CA ASP A 151 -14.37 -9.87 5.15
C ASP A 151 -13.55 -9.63 3.89
N CYS A 152 -13.32 -10.67 3.10
CA CYS A 152 -12.58 -10.60 1.85
C CYS A 152 -13.37 -11.31 0.75
N ASP A 153 -13.92 -10.52 -0.17
CA ASP A 153 -14.69 -11.01 -1.32
C ASP A 153 -13.84 -10.93 -2.59
N LEU A 154 -13.46 -12.09 -3.13
CA LEU A 154 -12.66 -12.20 -4.34
C LEU A 154 -13.56 -12.18 -5.58
N ARG A 155 -13.67 -10.99 -6.20
CA ARG A 155 -14.52 -10.80 -7.40
C ARG A 155 -13.97 -11.44 -8.66
N MET A 156 -12.65 -11.35 -8.88
CA MET A 156 -11.99 -11.85 -10.08
C MET A 156 -10.54 -12.21 -9.76
N ARG A 157 -10.01 -13.26 -10.39
CA ARG A 157 -8.59 -13.63 -10.30
C ARG A 157 -7.80 -13.05 -11.46
N LEU A 158 -6.64 -12.47 -11.14
CA LEU A 158 -5.66 -12.03 -12.11
C LEU A 158 -4.29 -12.58 -11.70
N VAL A 159 -3.68 -13.34 -12.60
CA VAL A 159 -2.33 -13.90 -12.42
C VAL A 159 -1.35 -12.99 -13.15
N SER A 160 -0.28 -12.55 -12.48
CA SER A 160 0.80 -11.88 -13.19
C SER A 160 1.56 -12.94 -14.00
N LEU A 161 1.36 -12.97 -15.31
CA LEU A 161 2.19 -13.79 -16.20
C LEU A 161 3.46 -13.00 -16.57
N PRO A 162 4.66 -13.63 -16.55
CA PRO A 162 5.91 -12.94 -16.86
C PRO A 162 6.01 -12.34 -18.29
N VAL A 163 5.03 -12.57 -19.16
CA VAL A 163 5.11 -12.33 -20.62
C VAL A 163 4.13 -11.25 -21.12
N LEU A 164 3.26 -10.70 -20.28
CA LEU A 164 2.22 -9.75 -20.71
C LEU A 164 2.25 -8.45 -19.90
N GLU A 165 3.42 -7.80 -19.82
CA GLU A 165 3.50 -6.40 -19.37
C GLU A 165 3.07 -5.39 -20.47
N SER A 166 2.74 -5.86 -21.68
CA SER A 166 2.50 -5.02 -22.87
C SER A 166 1.08 -5.08 -23.46
N CYS A 167 0.11 -5.66 -22.75
CA CYS A 167 -1.31 -5.58 -23.14
C CYS A 167 -2.15 -5.09 -21.96
N TRP A 168 -2.07 -3.79 -21.70
CA TRP A 168 -3.02 -3.02 -20.89
C TRP A 168 -3.32 -1.74 -21.64
#